data_AF-A0A166RFC9-F1
#
_entry.id   AF-A0A166RFC9-F1
#
_cell.length_a   1.000
_cell.length_b   1.000
_cell.length_c   1.000
_cell.angle_alpha   90.00
_cell.angle_beta   90.00
_cell.angle_gamma   90.00
#
_symmetry.space_group_name_H-M   'P 1'
#
loop_
_entity.id
_entity.type
_entity.pdbx_description
1 polymer ?
#
loop_
_entity_poly.entity_id
_entity_poly.type
_entity_poly.pdbx_seq_one_letter_code
_entity_poly.pdbx_strand_id
1 'polypeptide(L)'
;MYDPHSAREDTVIFPAFHGLVTSEEFNELGEIFENIEEEKFGADGFNHIANDIAKFEQVSGIYNLSQFTPTEISISSLNINITQKISYAN
;
A
#
# COMPACT_ATOMS: atom_id res chain seq x y z
N MET A 1 -3.34 9.45 -1.70
CA MET A 1 -2.58 8.53 -2.56
C MET A 1 -1.37 7.96 -1.86
N TYR A 2 -0.63 8.73 -1.06
CA TYR A 2 0.49 8.27 -0.26
C TYR A 2 0.04 7.21 0.74
N ASP A 3 -1.03 7.46 1.50
CA ASP A 3 -1.57 6.48 2.45
C ASP A 3 -1.99 5.16 1.76
N PRO A 4 -2.77 5.15 0.65
CA PRO A 4 -3.00 3.94 -0.15
C PRO A 4 -1.74 3.25 -0.70
N HIS A 5 -0.74 4.03 -1.09
CA HIS A 5 0.53 3.53 -1.61
C HIS A 5 1.33 2.82 -0.51
N SER A 6 1.57 3.49 0.62
CA SER A 6 2.25 2.95 1.79
C SER A 6 1.53 1.71 2.33
N ALA A 7 0.20 1.72 2.42
CA ALA A 7 -0.56 0.55 2.87
C ALA A 7 -0.31 -0.69 1.98
N ARG A 8 -0.16 -0.50 0.66
CA ARG A 8 0.18 -1.60 -0.25
C ARG A 8 1.62 -2.05 -0.09
N GLU A 9 2.54 -1.13 0.14
CA GLU A 9 3.95 -1.47 0.36
C GLU A 9 4.11 -2.31 1.63
N ASP A 10 3.52 -1.89 2.74
CA ASP A 10 3.60 -2.58 4.03
C ASP A 10 2.93 -3.97 4.02
N THR A 11 1.85 -4.15 3.27
CA THR A 11 1.04 -5.38 3.31
C THR A 11 1.36 -6.38 2.21
N VAL A 12 1.86 -5.92 1.06
CA VAL A 12 2.08 -6.77 -0.12
C VAL A 12 3.54 -6.74 -0.56
N ILE A 13 4.12 -5.55 -0.76
CA ILE A 13 5.40 -5.42 -1.44
C ILE A 13 6.56 -5.74 -0.51
N PHE A 14 6.70 -5.07 0.63
CA PHE A 14 7.80 -5.31 1.57
C PHE A 14 7.81 -6.73 2.14
N PRO A 15 6.65 -7.35 2.50
CA PRO A 15 6.66 -8.75 2.91
C PRO A 15 7.18 -9.70 1.82
N ALA A 16 6.77 -9.49 0.56
CA ALA A 16 7.26 -10.30 -0.55
C ALA A 16 8.76 -10.03 -0.82
N PHE A 17 9.18 -8.78 -0.75
CA PHE A 17 10.55 -8.36 -0.98
C PHE A 17 11.51 -8.93 0.07
N HIS A 18 11.15 -8.90 1.36
CA HIS A 18 11.92 -9.54 2.43
C HIS A 18 12.09 -11.06 2.26
N GLY A 19 11.18 -11.72 1.54
CA GLY A 19 11.33 -13.13 1.19
C GLY A 19 12.30 -13.41 0.03
N LEU A 20 12.73 -12.38 -0.70
CA LEU A 20 13.58 -12.49 -1.89
C LEU A 20 15.02 -12.02 -1.66
N VAL A 21 15.28 -11.21 -0.65
CA VAL A 21 16.60 -10.64 -0.34
C VAL A 21 17.10 -11.10 1.02
N THR A 22 18.42 -11.15 1.18
CA THR A 22 19.06 -11.35 2.48
C THR A 22 18.99 -10.08 3.33
N SER A 23 19.21 -10.21 4.64
CA SER A 23 19.26 -9.05 5.55
C SER A 23 20.42 -8.09 5.21
N GLU A 24 21.53 -8.61 4.69
CA GLU A 24 22.69 -7.80 4.27
C GLU A 24 22.34 -6.98 3.04
N GLU A 25 21.82 -7.61 1.98
CA GLU A 25 21.36 -6.92 0.76
C GLU A 25 20.27 -5.88 1.07
N PHE A 26 19.35 -6.19 1.99
CA PHE A 26 18.33 -5.24 2.41
C PHE A 26 18.93 -3.98 3.06
N ASN A 27 19.93 -4.15 3.93
CA ASN A 27 20.61 -3.03 4.58
C ASN A 27 21.43 -2.21 3.57
N GLU A 28 22.16 -2.87 2.66
CA GLU A 28 22.91 -2.18 1.60
C GLU A 28 21.98 -1.35 0.70
N LEU A 29 20.82 -1.88 0.33
CA LEU A 29 19.81 -1.14 -0.43
C LEU A 29 19.25 0.04 0.37
N GLY A 30 19.06 -0.11 1.68
CA GLY A 30 18.66 0.98 2.57
C GLY A 30 19.64 2.15 2.54
N GLU A 31 20.94 1.87 2.69
CA GLU A 31 21.99 2.88 2.60
C GLU A 31 22.03 3.56 1.22
N ILE A 32 21.82 2.80 0.14
CA ILE A 32 21.74 3.36 -1.21
C ILE A 32 20.54 4.31 -1.34
N PHE A 33 19.38 3.93 -0.80
CA PHE A 33 18.19 4.77 -0.85
C PHE A 33 18.34 6.05 -0.03
N GLU A 34 18.96 6.00 1.14
CA GLU A 34 19.25 7.19 1.96
C GLU A 34 20.15 8.18 1.19
N ASN A 35 21.23 7.69 0.58
CA ASN A 35 22.12 8.55 -0.23
C ASN A 35 21.36 9.21 -1.39
N ILE A 36 20.46 8.48 -2.05
CA ILE A 36 19.63 9.01 -3.14
C ILE A 36 18.62 10.03 -2.60
N GLU A 37 18.04 9.80 -1.43
CA GLU A 37 17.14 10.74 -0.77
C GLU A 37 17.85 12.06 -0.50
N GLU A 38 19.00 12.03 0.18
CA GLU A 38 19.78 13.22 0.51
C GLU A 38 20.19 13.98 -0.76
N GLU A 39 20.63 13.29 -1.81
CA GLU A 39 21.01 13.91 -3.09
C GLU A 39 19.84 14.64 -3.74
N LYS A 40 18.63 14.05 -3.71
CA LYS A 40 17.47 14.56 -4.46
C LYS A 40 16.63 15.55 -3.68
N PHE A 41 16.51 15.34 -2.37
CA PHE A 41 15.52 16.01 -1.54
C PHE A 41 16.16 16.72 -0.34
N GLY A 42 17.46 16.53 -0.11
CA GLY A 42 18.19 17.11 1.01
C GLY A 42 17.90 16.40 2.33
N ALA A 43 18.39 16.97 3.42
CA ALA A 43 18.16 16.44 4.77
C ALA A 43 16.65 16.39 5.09
N ASP A 44 16.20 15.28 5.68
CA ASP A 44 14.79 15.01 6.01
C ASP A 44 13.85 15.05 4.78
N GLY A 45 14.41 14.73 3.61
CA GLY A 45 13.77 14.89 2.31
C GLY A 45 12.48 14.08 2.16
N PHE A 46 12.46 12.85 2.62
CA PHE A 46 11.29 11.98 2.60
C PHE A 46 10.11 12.62 3.36
N ASN A 47 10.33 13.06 4.59
CA ASN A 47 9.26 13.63 5.42
C ASN A 47 8.71 14.92 4.78
N HIS A 48 9.57 15.76 4.20
CA HIS A 48 9.14 16.96 3.49
C HIS A 48 8.25 16.63 2.28
N ILE A 49 8.70 15.71 1.42
CA ILE A 49 7.97 15.32 0.21
C ILE A 49 6.65 14.59 0.55
N ALA A 50 6.67 13.67 1.52
CA ALA A 50 5.48 12.96 1.97
C ALA A 50 4.41 13.93 2.49
N ASN A 51 4.81 14.94 3.27
CA ASN A 51 3.91 15.99 3.75
C ASN A 51 3.31 16.83 2.62
N ASP A 52 4.11 17.17 1.60
CA ASP A 52 3.61 17.95 0.47
C ASP A 52 2.65 17.15 -0.41
N ILE A 53 2.92 15.86 -0.61
CA ILE A 53 2.00 14.94 -1.28
C ILE A 53 0.70 14.83 -0.47
N ALA A 54 0.76 14.64 0.86
CA ALA A 54 -0.42 14.56 1.71
C ALA A 54 -1.32 15.82 1.59
N LYS A 55 -0.73 17.02 1.58
CA LYS A 55 -1.47 18.27 1.35
C LYS A 55 -2.14 18.29 -0.03
N PHE A 56 -1.42 17.91 -1.08
CA PHE A 56 -1.98 17.86 -2.44
C PHE A 56 -3.17 16.90 -2.53
N GLU A 57 -3.10 15.77 -1.83
CA GLU A 57 -4.15 14.76 -1.79
C GLU A 57 -5.39 15.22 -1.04
N GLN A 58 -5.21 16.00 0.01
CA GLN A 58 -6.32 16.63 0.71
C GLN A 58 -7.05 17.60 -0.22
N VAL A 59 -6.31 18.44 -0.95
CA VAL A 59 -6.88 19.38 -1.93
C VAL A 59 -7.58 18.66 -3.09
N SER A 60 -7.04 17.53 -3.54
CA SER A 60 -7.62 16.73 -4.61
C SER A 60 -8.68 15.73 -4.15
N GLY A 61 -8.93 15.61 -2.85
CA GLY A 61 -9.99 14.77 -2.27
C GLY A 61 -9.68 13.27 -2.17
N ILE A 62 -8.43 12.87 -2.39
CA ILE A 62 -7.97 11.46 -2.46
C ILE A 62 -7.06 11.06 -1.29
N TYR A 63 -7.07 11.86 -0.23
CA TYR A 63 -6.26 11.64 0.97
C TYR A 63 -6.71 10.43 1.79
N ASN A 64 -8.02 10.23 1.95
CA ASN A 64 -8.55 9.22 2.86
C ASN A 64 -8.43 7.78 2.30
N LEU A 65 -7.60 6.95 2.95
CA LEU A 65 -7.40 5.53 2.62
C LEU A 65 -8.71 4.72 2.53
N SER A 66 -9.72 5.05 3.34
CA SER A 66 -10.98 4.31 3.37
C SER A 66 -11.75 4.36 2.04
N GLN A 67 -11.46 5.36 1.18
CA GLN A 67 -12.06 5.46 -0.15
C GLN A 67 -11.58 4.34 -1.09
N PHE A 68 -10.42 3.75 -0.81
CA PHE A 68 -9.77 2.72 -1.63
C PHE A 68 -9.72 1.36 -0.94
N THR A 69 -10.18 1.28 0.31
CA THR A 69 -10.26 0.04 1.06
C THR A 69 -11.62 -0.60 0.79
N PRO A 70 -11.69 -1.88 0.36
CA PRO A 70 -12.95 -2.59 0.27
C PRO A 70 -13.68 -2.52 1.61
N THR A 71 -14.90 -1.96 1.61
CA THR A 71 -15.80 -2.13 2.74
C THR A 71 -16.32 -3.56 2.73
N GLU A 72 -16.60 -4.13 3.90
CA GLU A 72 -17.19 -5.47 3.97
C GLU A 72 -18.42 -5.52 3.06
N ILE A 73 -18.35 -6.37 2.03
CA ILE A 73 -19.55 -6.79 1.33
C ILE A 73 -20.29 -7.67 2.32
N SER A 74 -21.26 -7.10 3.03
CA SER A 74 -22.18 -7.93 3.82
C SER A 74 -22.81 -8.95 2.88
N ILE A 75 -22.69 -10.24 3.19
CA ILE A 75 -23.32 -11.31 2.41
C ILE A 75 -24.86 -11.09 2.32
N SER A 76 -25.43 -10.27 3.21
CA SER A 76 -26.83 -9.85 3.14
C SER A 76 -27.19 -8.99 1.91
N SER A 77 -26.23 -8.35 1.24
CA SER A 77 -26.49 -7.56 0.01
C SER A 77 -26.29 -8.36 -1.28
N LEU A 78 -25.80 -9.59 -1.19
CA LEU A 78 -25.78 -10.52 -2.32
C LEU A 78 -27.06 -11.38 -2.30
N ASN A 79 -28.03 -11.03 -3.15
CA ASN A 79 -29.12 -11.91 -3.56
C ASN A 79 -28.57 -13.08 -4.41
N ILE A 80 -27.72 -13.92 -3.85
CA ILE A 80 -27.34 -15.19 -4.46
C ILE A 80 -28.51 -16.15 -4.24
N ASN A 81 -29.27 -16.42 -5.30
CA ASN A 81 -30.21 -17.54 -5.33
C ASN A 81 -29.44 -18.84 -5.12
N ILE A 82 -29.54 -19.43 -3.92
CA ILE A 82 -28.79 -20.60 -3.44
C ILE A 82 -29.25 -21.91 -4.13
N THR A 83 -29.82 -21.85 -5.33
CA THR A 83 -30.32 -23.04 -6.03
C THR A 83 -29.28 -23.69 -6.95
N GLN A 84 -28.13 -23.05 -7.21
CA GLN A 84 -27.08 -23.60 -8.08
C GLN A 84 -25.89 -24.28 -7.36
N LYS A 85 -25.86 -24.34 -6.02
CA LYS A 85 -24.69 -24.86 -5.28
C LYS A 85 -24.73 -26.34 -4.88
N ILE A 86 -25.67 -27.13 -5.41
CA ILE A 86 -25.75 -28.59 -5.15
C ILE A 86 -25.51 -29.44 -6.43
N SER A 87 -24.69 -28.95 -7.38
CA SER A 87 -24.35 -29.73 -8.59
C SER A 87 -22.86 -30.06 -8.74
N TYR A 88 -22.00 -29.66 -7.80
CA TYR A 88 -20.55 -29.93 -7.87
C TYR A 88 -20.04 -30.79 -6.70
N ALA A 89 -20.92 -31.50 -6.02
CA ALA A 89 -20.55 -32.55 -5.08
C ALA A 89 -21.19 -33.87 -5.55
N ASN A 90 -20.61 -34.44 -6.60
CA ASN A 90 -20.63 -35.87 -6.91
C ASN A 90 -19.28 -36.22 -7.53
#